data_AF-A0A512PJD0-F1
#
_entry.id   AF-A0A512PJD0-F1
#
_cell.length_a   1.000
_cell.length_b   1.000
_cell.length_c   1.000
_cell.angle_alpha   90.00
_cell.angle_beta   90.00
_cell.angle_gamma   90.00
#
_symmetry.space_group_name_H-M   'P 1'
#
loop_
_entity.id
_entity.type
_entity.pdbx_description
1 polymer ?
#
loop_
_entity_poly.entity_id
_entity_poly.type
_entity_poly.pdbx_seq_one_letter_code
_entity_poly.pdbx_strand_id
1 'polypeptide(L)'
;MNDLLKISDFAFIYMLIGLWFGDFFAMRNIGKTSKYVSQLLKKDAAGLQVALSGAPNLSPETRRLATKKVRVIKRWYFLASKTGSMLLLLAIEQWLLFTARQNWGLVAIEISMLFICAIILAADLRINVVRTKLEEILKPYEDKLWFEYRLRS
;
A
#
# COMPACT_ATOMS: atom_id res chain seq x y z
N MET A 1 -26.68 23.16 -7.23
CA MET A 1 -25.67 22.92 -6.16
C MET A 1 -25.71 21.48 -5.66
N ASN A 2 -26.90 20.89 -5.40
CA ASN A 2 -27.03 19.47 -5.07
C ASN A 2 -26.53 18.51 -6.18
N ASP A 3 -26.67 18.85 -7.46
CA ASP A 3 -26.23 17.95 -8.54
C ASP A 3 -24.72 17.87 -8.70
N LEU A 4 -24.02 19.00 -8.54
CA LEU A 4 -22.55 19.07 -8.59
C LEU A 4 -21.91 18.25 -7.47
N LEU A 5 -22.54 18.26 -6.29
CA LEU A 5 -22.09 17.54 -5.11
C LEU A 5 -22.28 16.03 -5.27
N LYS A 6 -23.48 15.61 -5.72
CA LYS A 6 -23.75 14.22 -6.08
C LYS A 6 -22.80 13.69 -7.16
N ILE A 7 -22.48 14.50 -8.16
CA ILE A 7 -21.52 14.12 -9.22
C ILE A 7 -20.11 13.98 -8.66
N SER A 8 -19.69 14.88 -7.76
CA SER A 8 -18.39 14.80 -7.10
C SER A 8 -18.28 13.54 -6.23
N ASP A 9 -19.28 13.26 -5.39
CA ASP A 9 -19.30 12.08 -4.52
C ASP A 9 -19.29 10.80 -5.35
N PHE A 10 -20.08 10.76 -6.42
CA PHE A 10 -20.07 9.67 -7.38
C PHE A 10 -18.67 9.50 -7.97
N ALA A 11 -18.03 10.55 -8.49
CA ALA A 11 -16.68 10.47 -9.05
C ALA A 11 -15.65 9.97 -8.02
N PHE A 12 -15.71 10.45 -6.78
CA PHE A 12 -14.82 10.00 -5.70
C PHE A 12 -15.02 8.52 -5.37
N ILE A 13 -16.26 8.05 -5.27
CA ILE A 13 -16.56 6.64 -5.03
C ILE A 13 -16.00 5.76 -6.15
N TYR A 14 -16.20 6.11 -7.42
CA TYR A 14 -15.63 5.34 -8.54
C TYR A 14 -14.10 5.36 -8.54
N MET A 15 -13.48 6.49 -8.18
CA MET A 15 -12.02 6.56 -8.00
C MET A 15 -11.55 5.62 -6.88
N LEU A 16 -12.22 5.59 -5.74
CA LEU A 16 -11.91 4.70 -4.62
C LEU A 16 -12.07 3.23 -5.02
N ILE A 17 -13.14 2.89 -5.75
CA ILE A 17 -13.34 1.55 -6.30
C ILE A 17 -12.20 1.18 -7.25
N GLY A 18 -11.79 2.09 -8.14
CA GLY A 18 -10.67 1.86 -9.06
C GLY A 18 -9.35 1.64 -8.34
N LEU A 19 -9.05 2.47 -7.33
CA LEU A 19 -7.87 2.30 -6.47
C LEU A 19 -7.91 0.95 -5.73
N TRP A 20 -9.07 0.56 -5.21
CA TRP A 20 -9.25 -0.70 -4.52
C TRP A 20 -9.06 -1.91 -5.43
N PHE A 21 -9.63 -1.89 -6.64
CA PHE A 21 -9.38 -2.95 -7.63
C PHE A 21 -7.92 -3.02 -8.02
N GLY A 22 -7.28 -1.87 -8.29
CA GLY A 22 -5.84 -1.83 -8.59
C GLY A 22 -5.01 -2.43 -7.46
N ASP A 23 -5.33 -2.09 -6.22
CA ASP A 23 -4.64 -2.61 -5.05
C ASP A 23 -4.86 -4.11 -4.87
N PHE A 24 -6.10 -4.58 -5.05
CA PHE A 24 -6.45 -5.99 -5.04
C PHE A 24 -5.65 -6.80 -6.06
N PHE A 25 -5.51 -6.31 -7.30
CA PHE A 25 -4.70 -6.98 -8.32
C PHE A 25 -3.20 -6.95 -7.98
N ALA A 26 -2.71 -5.82 -7.47
CA ALA A 26 -1.31 -5.71 -7.03
C ALA A 26 -1.01 -6.71 -5.90
N MET A 27 -1.88 -6.78 -4.89
CA MET A 27 -1.77 -7.69 -3.74
C MET A 27 -1.82 -9.15 -4.19
N ARG A 28 -2.69 -9.50 -5.15
CA ARG A 28 -2.78 -10.86 -5.69
C ARG A 28 -1.51 -11.29 -6.44
N ASN A 29 -0.69 -10.36 -6.89
CA ASN A 29 0.57 -10.66 -7.57
C ASN A 29 1.78 -10.77 -6.63
N ILE A 30 1.66 -10.29 -5.39
CA ILE A 30 2.68 -10.45 -4.36
C ILE A 30 2.85 -11.95 -4.05
N GLY A 31 4.08 -12.43 -4.07
CA GLY A 31 4.43 -13.82 -3.77
C GLY A 31 4.22 -14.81 -4.92
N LYS A 32 3.68 -14.39 -6.07
CA LYS A 32 3.61 -15.26 -7.27
C LYS A 32 4.98 -15.51 -7.88
N THR A 33 5.86 -14.51 -7.83
CA THR A 33 7.16 -14.56 -8.46
C THR A 33 8.19 -15.28 -7.58
N SER A 34 8.08 -15.11 -6.26
CA SER A 34 9.04 -15.60 -5.28
C SER A 34 8.41 -15.68 -3.88
N LYS A 35 8.47 -16.85 -3.24
CA LYS A 35 7.87 -17.06 -1.91
C LYS A 35 8.76 -16.53 -0.79
N TYR A 36 10.08 -16.63 -0.91
CA TYR A 36 10.99 -16.17 0.14
C TYR A 36 11.22 -14.66 0.06
N VAL A 37 11.37 -14.08 -1.14
CA VAL A 37 11.52 -12.61 -1.26
C VAL A 37 10.24 -11.89 -0.83
N SER A 38 9.06 -12.42 -1.16
CA SER A 38 7.80 -11.85 -0.69
C SER A 38 7.68 -11.86 0.83
N GLN A 39 8.20 -12.89 1.51
CA GLN A 39 8.28 -12.91 2.97
C GLN A 39 9.19 -11.82 3.53
N LEU A 40 10.33 -11.56 2.89
CA LEU A 40 11.25 -10.48 3.28
C LEU A 40 10.67 -9.08 3.05
N LEU A 41 9.77 -8.94 2.07
CA LEU A 41 9.09 -7.70 1.69
C LEU A 41 7.79 -7.42 2.45
N LYS A 42 7.37 -8.32 3.34
CA LYS A 42 6.19 -8.11 4.20
C LYS A 42 6.37 -6.87 5.07
N LYS A 43 5.23 -6.27 5.45
CA LYS A 43 5.17 -5.09 6.32
C LYS A 43 6.02 -3.93 5.76
N ASP A 44 6.94 -3.39 6.54
CA ASP A 44 7.85 -2.30 6.16
C ASP A 44 9.10 -2.76 5.39
N ALA A 45 9.15 -4.04 4.97
CA ALA A 45 10.30 -4.69 4.34
C ALA A 45 11.56 -4.73 5.21
N ALA A 46 11.41 -4.73 6.55
CA ALA A 46 12.52 -4.86 7.48
C ALA A 46 13.36 -6.14 7.25
N GLY A 47 12.71 -7.27 6.91
CA GLY A 47 13.41 -8.53 6.63
C GLY A 47 14.38 -8.41 5.44
N LEU A 48 13.96 -7.73 4.38
CA LEU A 48 14.85 -7.43 3.26
C LEU A 48 15.98 -6.48 3.66
N GLN A 49 15.72 -5.50 4.52
CA GLN A 49 16.77 -4.59 5.01
C GLN A 49 17.86 -5.34 5.80
N VAL A 50 17.46 -6.33 6.62
CA VAL A 50 18.40 -7.22 7.32
C VAL A 50 19.22 -8.04 6.32
N ALA A 51 18.58 -8.68 5.34
CA ALA A 51 19.27 -9.45 4.30
C ALA A 51 20.28 -8.61 3.48
N LEU A 52 19.92 -7.37 3.13
CA LEU A 52 20.77 -6.45 2.36
C LEU A 52 21.96 -5.89 3.14
N SER A 53 21.97 -5.98 4.47
CA SER A 53 23.10 -5.54 5.30
C SER A 53 24.29 -6.49 5.17
N GLY A 54 24.03 -7.77 4.90
CA GLY A 54 25.02 -8.85 4.86
C GLY A 54 25.37 -9.41 3.50
N ALA A 55 24.49 -9.26 2.51
CA ALA A 55 24.60 -9.93 1.21
C ALA A 55 25.95 -9.65 0.49
N PRO A 56 26.87 -10.63 0.36
CA PRO A 56 28.21 -10.37 -0.14
C PRO A 56 28.36 -10.18 -1.67
N ASN A 57 27.30 -10.33 -2.49
CA ASN A 57 27.46 -10.37 -3.97
C ASN A 57 26.26 -9.80 -4.76
N LEU A 58 25.53 -8.83 -4.22
CA LEU A 58 24.59 -8.05 -5.02
C LEU A 58 25.35 -6.99 -5.82
N SER A 59 24.99 -6.81 -7.10
CA SER A 59 25.55 -5.70 -7.87
C SER A 59 25.28 -4.37 -7.13
N PRO A 60 26.21 -3.42 -7.16
CA PRO A 60 26.04 -2.12 -6.48
C PRO A 60 24.75 -1.42 -6.91
N GLU A 61 24.37 -1.58 -8.18
CA GLU A 61 23.17 -1.03 -8.78
C GLU A 61 21.90 -1.66 -8.20
N THR A 62 21.83 -2.99 -8.14
CA THR A 62 20.68 -3.72 -7.58
C THR A 62 20.51 -3.42 -6.10
N ARG A 63 21.62 -3.31 -5.35
CA ARG A 63 21.58 -2.95 -3.92
C ARG A 63 21.06 -1.53 -3.70
N ARG A 64 21.52 -0.55 -4.50
CA ARG A 64 21.02 0.84 -4.45
C ARG A 64 19.55 0.92 -4.79
N LEU A 65 19.12 0.20 -5.83
CA LEU A 65 17.72 0.16 -6.27
C LEU A 65 16.83 -0.47 -5.20
N ALA A 66 17.23 -1.61 -4.64
CA ALA A 66 16.51 -2.29 -3.57
C ALA A 66 16.35 -1.40 -2.34
N THR A 67 17.44 -0.77 -1.89
CA THR A 67 17.43 0.15 -0.75
C THR A 67 16.54 1.37 -0.99
N LYS A 68 16.58 1.95 -2.20
CA LYS A 68 15.71 3.07 -2.58
C LYS A 68 14.23 2.69 -2.51
N LYS A 69 13.86 1.51 -3.02
CA LYS A 69 12.48 1.02 -3.00
C LYS A 69 12.02 0.59 -1.61
N VAL A 70 12.87 -0.01 -0.78
CA VAL A 70 12.58 -0.29 0.64
C VAL A 70 12.30 1.00 1.41
N ARG A 71 13.07 2.07 1.16
CA ARG A 71 12.78 3.39 1.76
C ARG A 71 11.42 3.93 1.35
N VAL A 72 11.01 3.71 0.10
CA VAL A 72 9.64 4.04 -0.36
C VAL A 72 8.62 3.22 0.41
N ILE A 73 8.80 1.90 0.51
CA ILE A 73 7.89 1.04 1.29
C ILE A 73 7.77 1.56 2.72
N LYS A 74 8.89 1.77 3.43
CA LYS A 74 8.89 2.27 4.82
C LYS A 74 8.17 3.61 4.98
N ARG A 75 8.38 4.55 4.05
CA ARG A 75 7.73 5.88 4.09
C ARG A 75 6.22 5.79 3.94
N TRP A 76 5.74 4.92 3.05
CA TRP A 76 4.31 4.80 2.76
C TRP A 76 3.61 3.77 3.64
N TYR A 77 4.35 2.82 4.25
CA TYR A 77 3.81 1.74 5.05
C TYR A 77 3.05 2.24 6.27
N PHE A 78 3.51 3.34 6.89
CA PHE A 78 2.73 3.96 7.96
C PHE A 78 1.32 4.34 7.51
N LEU A 79 1.18 4.87 6.30
CA LEU A 79 -0.13 5.25 5.76
C LEU A 79 -0.96 4.03 5.36
N ALA A 80 -0.35 3.08 4.63
CA ALA A 80 -1.01 1.84 4.21
C ALA A 80 -1.39 0.93 5.38
N SER A 81 -0.66 0.97 6.50
CA SER A 81 -1.01 0.20 7.70
C SER A 81 -2.35 0.62 8.32
N LYS A 82 -2.88 1.80 7.93
CA LYS A 82 -4.15 2.33 8.42
C LYS A 82 -5.36 1.93 7.56
N THR A 83 -5.21 1.04 6.57
CA THR A 83 -6.33 0.57 5.74
C THR A 83 -7.48 -0.02 6.59
N GLY A 84 -7.18 -0.69 7.71
CA GLY A 84 -8.22 -1.16 8.64
C GLY A 84 -9.01 -0.03 9.32
N SER A 85 -8.32 1.03 9.76
CA SER A 85 -8.96 2.23 10.33
C SER A 85 -9.75 3.01 9.27
N MET A 86 -9.32 2.99 8.01
CA MET A 86 -10.05 3.57 6.88
C MET A 86 -11.39 2.86 6.66
N LEU A 87 -11.41 1.52 6.64
CA LEU A 87 -12.66 0.76 6.48
C LEU A 87 -13.66 1.05 7.60
N LEU A 88 -13.17 1.19 8.84
CA LEU A 88 -14.00 1.59 9.98
C LEU A 88 -14.57 3.00 9.81
N LEU A 89 -13.74 3.95 9.37
CA LEU A 89 -14.15 5.33 9.09
C LEU A 89 -15.26 5.39 8.03
N LEU A 90 -15.09 4.68 6.91
CA LEU A 90 -16.09 4.60 5.85
C LEU A 90 -17.40 3.99 6.33
N ALA A 91 -17.35 2.95 7.19
CA ALA A 91 -18.56 2.35 7.76
C ALA A 91 -19.32 3.33 8.67
N ILE A 92 -18.60 4.12 9.47
CA ILE A 92 -19.18 5.16 10.33
C ILE A 92 -19.78 6.28 9.49
N GLU A 93 -19.11 6.69 8.42
CA GLU A 93 -19.58 7.72 7.50
C GLU A 93 -20.86 7.30 6.79
N GLN A 94 -20.91 6.08 6.24
CA GLN A 94 -22.10 5.52 5.62
C GLN A 94 -23.28 5.48 6.60
N TRP A 95 -23.01 5.17 7.87
CA TRP A 95 -24.02 5.18 8.94
C TRP A 95 -24.53 6.61 9.23
N LEU A 96 -23.62 7.59 9.31
CA LEU A 96 -23.97 8.98 9.56
C LEU A 96 -24.82 9.56 8.42
N LEU A 97 -24.50 9.26 7.17
CA LEU A 97 -25.27 9.70 6.00
C LEU A 97 -26.69 9.14 5.99
N PHE A 98 -26.87 7.90 6.45
CA PHE A 98 -28.19 7.28 6.54
C PHE A 98 -29.05 7.86 7.67
N THR A 99 -28.43 8.34 8.74
CA THR A 99 -29.12 8.75 9.97
C THR A 99 -29.29 10.27 10.14
N ALA A 100 -28.48 11.10 9.46
CA ALA A 100 -28.47 12.55 9.64
C ALA A 100 -29.18 13.34 8.52
N ARG A 101 -29.82 14.45 8.87
CA ARG A 101 -30.28 15.46 7.89
C ARG A 101 -29.05 16.18 7.31
N GLN A 102 -28.87 16.08 6.00
CA GLN A 102 -27.70 16.62 5.28
C GLN A 102 -27.57 18.15 5.48
N ASN A 103 -26.47 18.58 6.08
CA ASN A 103 -26.09 19.98 6.23
C ASN A 103 -24.70 20.22 5.59
N TRP A 104 -24.37 21.47 5.28
CA TRP A 104 -23.10 21.82 4.60
C TRP A 104 -21.86 21.41 5.39
N GLY A 105 -21.94 21.37 6.72
CA GLY A 105 -20.85 20.91 7.58
C GLY A 105 -20.58 19.41 7.43
N LEU A 106 -21.64 18.60 7.36
CA LEU A 106 -21.55 17.14 7.17
C LEU A 106 -20.94 16.81 5.80
N VAL A 107 -21.38 17.53 4.77
CA VAL A 107 -20.87 17.40 3.40
C VAL A 107 -19.36 17.69 3.31
N ALA A 108 -18.89 18.74 3.98
CA ALA A 108 -17.46 19.07 4.00
C ALA A 108 -16.62 17.99 4.71
N ILE A 109 -17.16 17.38 5.75
CA ILE A 109 -16.52 16.28 6.48
C ILE A 109 -16.43 15.04 5.59
N GLU A 110 -17.50 14.69 4.88
CA GLU A 110 -17.56 13.55 3.96
C GLU A 110 -16.50 13.66 2.85
N ILE A 111 -16.47 14.79 2.13
CA ILE A 111 -15.46 15.02 1.09
C ILE A 111 -14.03 14.92 1.65
N SER A 112 -13.80 15.44 2.85
CA SER A 112 -12.49 15.38 3.51
C SER A 112 -12.11 13.94 3.88
N MET A 113 -13.04 13.12 4.37
CA MET A 113 -12.81 11.71 4.67
C MET A 113 -12.57 10.89 3.41
N LEU A 114 -13.36 11.07 2.36
CA LEU A 114 -13.16 10.42 1.07
C LEU A 114 -11.78 10.73 0.49
N PHE A 115 -11.33 11.99 0.60
CA PHE A 115 -9.99 12.39 0.20
C PHE A 115 -8.91 11.67 1.02
N ILE A 116 -9.05 11.57 2.34
CA ILE A 116 -8.11 10.82 3.19
C ILE A 116 -8.08 9.34 2.79
N CYS A 117 -9.23 8.73 2.54
CA CYS A 117 -9.33 7.33 2.09
C CYS A 117 -8.62 7.12 0.76
N ALA A 118 -8.77 8.05 -0.18
CA ALA A 118 -8.07 7.99 -1.47
C ALA A 118 -6.54 8.00 -1.30
N ILE A 119 -6.01 8.82 -0.39
CA ILE A 119 -4.57 8.85 -0.10
C ILE A 119 -4.11 7.53 0.53
N ILE A 120 -4.88 6.95 1.45
CA ILE A 120 -4.55 5.67 2.09
C ILE A 120 -4.52 4.55 1.05
N LEU A 121 -5.55 4.43 0.20
CA LEU A 121 -5.59 3.42 -0.87
C LEU A 121 -4.47 3.62 -1.91
N ALA A 122 -4.19 4.86 -2.29
CA ALA A 122 -3.08 5.15 -3.20
C ALA A 122 -1.72 4.78 -2.59
N ALA A 123 -1.56 4.95 -1.27
CA ALA A 123 -0.37 4.52 -0.55
C ALA A 123 -0.24 2.99 -0.55
N ASP A 124 -1.33 2.25 -0.29
CA ASP A 124 -1.34 0.79 -0.29
C ASP A 124 -0.99 0.23 -1.68
N LEU A 125 -1.68 0.73 -2.71
CA LEU A 125 -1.41 0.39 -4.11
C LEU A 125 0.05 0.64 -4.49
N ARG A 126 0.58 1.81 -4.10
CA ARG A 126 1.98 2.16 -4.38
C ARG A 126 2.95 1.18 -3.73
N ILE A 127 2.71 0.79 -2.48
CA ILE A 127 3.56 -0.20 -1.79
C ILE A 127 3.47 -1.55 -2.48
N ASN A 128 2.26 -2.01 -2.79
CA ASN A 128 2.04 -3.32 -3.38
C ASN A 128 2.68 -3.42 -4.78
N VAL A 129 2.56 -2.38 -5.62
CA VAL A 129 3.27 -2.29 -6.89
C VAL A 129 4.80 -2.30 -6.70
N VAL A 130 5.32 -1.60 -5.69
CA VAL A 130 6.77 -1.57 -5.41
C VAL A 130 7.26 -2.93 -4.92
N ARG A 131 6.47 -3.65 -4.12
CA ARG A 131 6.77 -5.02 -3.66
C ARG A 131 6.84 -5.98 -4.83
N THR A 132 5.85 -6.01 -5.72
CA THR A 132 5.85 -6.89 -6.90
C THR A 132 7.07 -6.64 -7.79
N LYS A 133 7.42 -5.37 -8.04
CA LYS A 133 8.63 -5.01 -8.80
C LYS A 133 9.91 -5.44 -8.09
N LEU A 134 9.95 -5.36 -6.75
CA LEU A 134 11.12 -5.84 -5.98
C LEU A 134 11.23 -7.35 -6.02
N GLU A 135 10.12 -8.08 -5.96
CA GLU A 135 10.12 -9.53 -6.09
C GLU A 135 10.70 -9.97 -7.43
N GLU A 136 10.28 -9.35 -8.54
CA GLU A 136 10.82 -9.65 -9.87
C GLU A 136 12.33 -9.38 -9.97
N ILE A 137 12.79 -8.25 -9.44
CA ILE A 137 14.20 -7.86 -9.50
C ILE A 137 15.08 -8.74 -8.60
N LEU A 138 14.57 -9.13 -7.44
CA LEU A 138 15.33 -9.87 -6.44
C LEU A 138 15.19 -11.39 -6.56
N LYS A 139 14.27 -11.88 -7.41
CA LYS A 139 14.10 -13.31 -7.71
C LYS A 139 15.42 -14.04 -7.99
N PRO A 140 16.36 -13.51 -8.81
CA PRO A 140 17.63 -14.19 -9.09
C PRO A 140 18.54 -14.33 -7.86
N TYR A 141 18.28 -13.58 -6.80
CA TYR A 141 19.05 -13.55 -5.56
C TYR A 141 18.26 -14.11 -4.36
N GLU A 142 17.11 -14.75 -4.61
CA GLU A 142 16.17 -15.21 -3.58
C GLU A 142 16.83 -16.08 -2.51
N ASP A 143 17.50 -17.16 -2.91
CA ASP A 143 18.09 -18.12 -1.97
C ASP A 143 19.16 -17.48 -1.08
N LYS A 144 19.98 -16.60 -1.68
CA LYS A 144 21.05 -15.89 -0.97
C LYS A 144 20.48 -14.89 0.04
N LEU A 145 19.46 -14.12 -0.36
CA LEU A 145 18.78 -13.18 0.51
C LEU A 145 18.06 -13.88 1.66
N TRP A 146 17.43 -15.01 1.37
CA TRP A 146 16.75 -15.82 2.36
C TRP A 146 17.72 -16.43 3.38
N PHE A 147 18.87 -16.94 2.90
CA PHE A 147 19.93 -17.47 3.75
C PHE A 147 20.52 -16.41 4.67
N GLU A 148 20.88 -15.24 4.13
CA GLU A 148 21.40 -14.12 4.93
C GLU A 148 20.38 -13.60 5.95
N TYR A 149 19.10 -13.57 5.59
CA TYR A 149 18.05 -13.23 6.54
C TYR A 149 18.01 -14.25 7.69
N ARG A 150 17.97 -15.55 7.38
CA ARG A 150 17.90 -16.63 8.39
C ARG A 150 19.14 -16.72 9.29
N LEU A 151 20.30 -16.30 8.81
CA LEU A 151 21.52 -16.22 9.60
C LEU A 151 21.51 -15.07 10.61
N ARG A 152 20.75 -14.02 10.35
CA ARG A 152 20.79 -12.74 11.09
C ARG A 152 19.49 -12.41 11.83
N SER A 153 18.41 -13.15 11.56
CA SER A 153 17.11 -13.08 12.23
C SER A 153 17.08 -13.99 13.45
#